data_AF-A0ABC8S295-F1
#
_entry.id   AF-A0ABC8S295-F1
#
_cell.length_a   1.000
_cell.length_b   1.000
_cell.length_c   1.000
_cell.angle_alpha   90.00
_cell.angle_beta   90.00
_cell.angle_gamma   90.00
#
_symmetry.space_group_name_H-M   'P 1'
#
loop_
_entity.id
_entity.type
_entity.pdbx_description
1 polymer ?
#
loop_
_entity_poly.entity_id
_entity_poly.type
_entity_poly.pdbx_seq_one_letter_code
_entity_poly.pdbx_strand_id
1 'polypeptide(L)'
;MQWIMHDWSDEDCVKILKNCRKAVPEKTGKVIIIDVVLNPEGDGLFDNTGLVFDLLMIAHSSGGKERTEPEWKRLLEDGGFPRYKVIKIPAFPSIIEAYPEYRIVDILENANEVCETHIRVLESKAMRIRVQNPMANWHPMMHRTNKIVGSVKLLWCYHLS
;
A
#
# COMPACT_ATOMS: atom_id res chain seq x y z
N MET A 1 -2.45 7.27 14.48
CA MET A 1 -3.46 7.06 15.54
C MET A 1 -2.82 6.16 16.58
N GLN A 2 -2.82 6.54 17.85
CA GLN A 2 -2.19 5.76 18.91
C GLN A 2 -3.21 5.58 20.03
N TRP A 3 -3.49 4.33 20.42
CA TRP A 3 -4.51 4.00 21.43
C TRP A 3 -5.87 4.63 21.11
N ILE A 4 -6.30 4.50 19.86
CA ILE A 4 -7.59 5.04 19.41
C ILE A 4 -8.50 3.89 19.01
N MET A 5 -7.99 2.94 18.24
CA MET A 5 -8.86 1.95 17.59
C MET A 5 -9.41 0.95 18.61
N HIS A 6 -8.67 0.65 19.67
CA HIS A 6 -9.14 -0.22 20.74
C HIS A 6 -10.33 0.35 21.55
N ASP A 7 -10.60 1.66 21.52
CA ASP A 7 -11.72 2.28 22.24
C ASP A 7 -13.07 2.08 21.54
N TRP A 8 -13.05 1.73 20.25
CA TRP A 8 -14.23 1.76 19.39
C TRP A 8 -14.64 0.37 18.93
N SER A 9 -15.94 0.25 18.64
CA SER A 9 -16.53 -0.90 17.93
C SER A 9 -15.90 -1.07 16.54
N ASP A 10 -16.03 -2.26 15.96
CA ASP A 10 -15.53 -2.54 14.61
C ASP A 10 -16.20 -1.61 13.58
N GLU A 11 -17.50 -1.34 13.72
CA GLU A 11 -18.25 -0.44 12.85
C GLU A 11 -17.74 1.01 12.92
N ASP A 12 -17.41 1.50 14.11
CA ASP A 12 -16.90 2.86 14.30
C ASP A 12 -15.45 2.97 13.86
N CYS A 13 -14.62 1.96 14.12
CA CYS A 13 -13.28 1.85 13.55
C CYS A 13 -13.29 1.93 12.02
N VAL A 14 -14.21 1.24 11.34
CA VAL A 14 -14.34 1.32 9.88
C VAL A 14 -14.70 2.74 9.42
N LYS A 15 -15.58 3.45 10.15
CA LYS A 15 -15.89 4.86 9.84
C LYS A 15 -14.66 5.76 10.00
N ILE A 16 -13.87 5.57 11.07
CA ILE A 16 -12.62 6.30 11.31
C ILE A 16 -11.64 6.05 10.15
N LEU A 17 -11.42 4.78 9.80
CA LEU A 17 -10.53 4.40 8.70
C LEU A 17 -10.97 5.01 7.37
N LYS A 18 -12.27 4.96 7.04
CA LYS A 18 -12.81 5.60 5.82
C LYS A 18 -12.57 7.11 5.79
N ASN A 19 -12.58 7.79 6.93
CA ASN A 19 -12.22 9.20 7.00
C ASN A 19 -10.72 9.40 6.79
N CYS A 20 -9.87 8.55 7.39
CA CYS A 20 -8.43 8.57 7.11
C CYS A 20 -8.13 8.32 5.63
N ARG A 21 -8.86 7.40 4.97
CA ARG A 21 -8.69 7.09 3.55
C ARG A 21 -8.92 8.29 2.65
N LYS A 22 -9.83 9.20 3.02
CA LYS A 22 -10.08 10.46 2.31
C LYS A 22 -9.00 11.52 2.56
N ALA A 23 -8.30 11.44 3.69
CA ALA A 23 -7.31 12.42 4.10
C ALA A 23 -5.88 12.10 3.62
N VAL A 24 -5.55 10.83 3.35
CA VAL A 24 -4.22 10.42 2.92
C VAL A 24 -4.05 10.50 1.39
N PRO A 25 -2.84 10.88 0.88
CA PRO A 25 -2.53 10.81 -0.54
C PRO A 25 -2.63 9.37 -1.08
N GLU A 26 -3.20 9.17 -2.27
CA GLU A 26 -3.46 7.82 -2.79
C GLU A 26 -2.18 7.04 -3.15
N LYS A 27 -1.16 7.74 -3.67
CA LYS A 27 0.07 7.10 -4.18
C LYS A 27 1.13 6.84 -3.10
N THR A 28 1.24 7.73 -2.12
CA THR A 28 2.33 7.73 -1.12
C THR A 28 1.85 7.75 0.32
N GLY A 29 0.55 7.95 0.54
CA GLY A 29 -0.03 8.01 1.87
C GLY A 29 -0.08 6.65 2.53
N LYS A 30 0.02 6.66 3.85
CA LYS A 30 -0.26 5.51 4.71
C LYS A 30 -0.86 6.00 6.02
N VAL A 31 -1.62 5.14 6.67
CA VAL A 31 -2.09 5.36 8.04
C VAL A 31 -1.19 4.55 8.97
N ILE A 32 -0.67 5.21 10.00
CA ILE A 32 0.11 4.55 11.04
C ILE A 32 -0.78 4.41 12.28
N ILE A 33 -0.99 3.17 12.71
CA ILE A 33 -1.74 2.81 13.90
C ILE A 33 -0.76 2.23 14.91
N ILE A 34 -0.86 2.67 16.17
CA ILE A 34 -0.06 2.16 17.29
C ILE A 34 -1.05 1.63 18.31
N ASP A 35 -1.22 0.31 18.34
CA ASP A 35 -2.24 -0.37 19.12
C ASP A 35 -1.84 -1.83 19.37
N VAL A 36 -2.56 -2.54 20.25
CA VAL A 36 -2.23 -3.93 20.58
C VAL A 36 -2.68 -4.87 19.47
N VAL A 37 -1.83 -5.84 19.15
CA VAL A 37 -2.15 -6.97 18.28
C VAL A 37 -2.05 -8.22 19.14
N LEU A 38 -3.21 -8.78 19.51
CA LEU A 38 -3.27 -9.97 20.35
C LEU A 38 -2.69 -11.18 19.62
N ASN A 39 -1.86 -11.93 20.35
CA ASN A 39 -1.36 -13.23 19.91
C ASN A 39 -2.11 -14.34 20.65
N PRO A 40 -2.97 -15.11 19.97
CA PRO A 40 -3.74 -16.19 20.61
C PRO A 40 -2.85 -17.36 21.07
N GLU A 41 -1.62 -17.48 20.57
CA GLU A 41 -0.71 -18.57 20.92
C GLU A 41 -0.03 -18.38 22.29
N GLY A 42 -0.04 -17.15 22.84
CA GLY A 42 0.36 -16.89 24.22
C GLY A 42 1.86 -16.99 24.52
N ASP A 43 2.73 -16.92 23.52
CA ASP A 43 4.19 -17.07 23.65
C ASP A 43 4.96 -15.75 23.75
N GLY A 44 4.26 -14.61 23.67
CA GLY A 44 4.83 -13.26 23.68
C GLY A 44 5.05 -12.68 25.08
N LEU A 45 6.06 -11.81 25.19
CA LEU A 45 6.46 -11.11 26.42
C LEU A 45 5.31 -10.34 27.11
N PHE A 46 4.31 -9.91 26.35
CA PHE A 46 3.20 -9.09 26.84
C PHE A 46 1.83 -9.75 26.69
N ASP A 47 1.74 -11.03 26.36
CA ASP A 47 0.46 -11.67 25.99
C ASP A 47 -0.51 -11.68 27.18
N ASN A 48 -0.02 -11.98 28.39
CA ASN A 48 -0.83 -11.86 29.62
C ASN A 48 -1.32 -10.42 29.86
N THR A 49 -0.49 -9.42 29.55
CA THR A 49 -0.87 -8.00 29.66
C THR A 49 -1.94 -7.64 28.63
N GLY A 50 -1.84 -8.18 27.40
CA GLY A 50 -2.82 -8.00 26.34
C GLY A 50 -4.21 -8.49 26.75
N LEU A 51 -4.29 -9.68 27.33
CA LEU A 51 -5.57 -10.23 27.82
C LEU A 51 -6.16 -9.41 28.98
N VAL A 52 -5.32 -8.91 29.90
CA VAL A 52 -5.79 -8.03 30.98
C VAL A 52 -6.30 -6.70 30.42
N PHE A 53 -5.65 -6.15 29.39
CA PHE A 53 -6.10 -4.94 28.71
C PHE A 53 -7.40 -5.15 27.94
N ASP A 54 -7.59 -6.30 27.30
CA ASP A 54 -8.86 -6.61 26.64
C ASP A 54 -10.03 -6.65 27.63
N LEU A 55 -9.83 -7.26 28.80
CA LEU A 55 -10.78 -7.20 29.91
C LEU A 55 -11.01 -5.76 30.40
N LEU A 56 -9.97 -4.94 30.44
CA LEU A 56 -10.07 -3.52 30.79
C LEU A 56 -10.94 -2.77 29.77
N MET A 57 -10.78 -3.04 28.48
CA MET A 57 -11.60 -2.44 27.42
C MET A 57 -13.07 -2.83 27.58
N ILE A 58 -13.38 -4.10 27.84
CA ILE A 58 -14.75 -4.55 28.13
C ILE A 58 -15.34 -3.79 29.34
N ALA A 59 -14.54 -3.55 30.38
CA ALA A 59 -15.00 -2.89 31.60
C ALA A 59 -15.19 -1.37 31.46
N HIS A 60 -14.44 -0.70 30.58
CA HIS A 60 -14.36 0.78 30.53
C HIS A 60 -14.84 1.40 29.22
N SER A 61 -15.14 0.61 28.20
CA SER A 61 -15.58 1.10 26.90
C SER A 61 -16.94 0.52 26.50
N SER A 62 -17.69 1.26 25.69
CA SER A 62 -19.02 0.85 25.21
C SER A 62 -18.98 -0.09 24.00
N GLY A 63 -17.84 -0.75 23.74
CA GLY A 63 -17.64 -1.60 22.56
C GLY A 63 -16.20 -1.70 22.05
N GLY A 64 -15.24 -1.13 22.77
CA GLY A 64 -13.82 -1.29 22.52
C GLY A 64 -13.33 -2.70 22.87
N LYS A 65 -12.26 -3.12 22.18
CA LYS A 65 -11.59 -4.41 22.37
C LYS A 65 -10.17 -4.35 21.83
N GLU A 66 -9.31 -5.18 22.39
CA GLU A 66 -8.06 -5.52 21.74
C GLU A 66 -8.33 -6.54 20.61
N ARG A 67 -7.50 -6.51 19.56
CA ARG A 67 -7.78 -7.27 18.33
C ARG A 67 -6.61 -8.17 17.95
N THR A 68 -6.94 -9.36 17.48
CA THR A 68 -5.99 -10.27 16.85
C THR A 68 -5.60 -9.77 15.45
N GLU A 69 -4.48 -10.25 14.90
CA GLU A 69 -4.07 -9.86 13.54
C GLU A 69 -5.14 -10.16 12.45
N PRO A 70 -5.84 -11.31 12.47
CA PRO A 70 -6.92 -11.56 11.51
C PRO A 70 -8.08 -10.56 11.61
N GLU A 71 -8.43 -10.12 12.82
CA GLU A 71 -9.45 -9.08 13.02
C GLU A 71 -8.97 -7.72 12.51
N TRP A 72 -7.72 -7.36 12.79
CA TRP A 72 -7.08 -6.17 12.22
C TRP A 72 -7.11 -6.17 10.70
N LYS A 73 -6.75 -7.29 10.07
CA LYS A 73 -6.78 -7.44 8.61
C LYS A 73 -8.16 -7.11 8.06
N ARG A 74 -9.21 -7.75 8.59
CA ARG A 74 -10.59 -7.53 8.13
C ARG A 74 -11.00 -6.07 8.32
N LEU A 75 -10.69 -5.49 9.48
CA LEU A 75 -11.03 -4.10 9.81
C LEU A 75 -10.37 -3.10 8.84
N LEU A 76 -9.10 -3.33 8.51
CA LEU A 76 -8.34 -2.50 7.57
C LEU A 76 -8.85 -2.63 6.14
N GLU A 77 -9.17 -3.85 5.69
CA GLU A 77 -9.79 -4.12 4.40
C GLU A 77 -11.13 -3.37 4.27
N ASP A 78 -12.03 -3.51 5.24
CA ASP A 78 -13.33 -2.82 5.29
C ASP A 78 -13.18 -1.28 5.36
N GLY A 79 -12.06 -0.82 5.91
CA GLY A 79 -11.65 0.59 6.00
C GLY A 79 -11.01 1.17 4.73
N GLY A 80 -10.79 0.37 3.68
CA GLY A 80 -10.16 0.81 2.42
C GLY A 80 -8.63 0.73 2.40
N PHE A 81 -8.05 -0.08 3.28
CA PHE A 81 -6.60 -0.34 3.39
C PHE A 81 -6.30 -1.83 3.25
N PRO A 82 -6.42 -2.42 2.05
CA PRO A 82 -6.28 -3.87 1.84
C PRO A 82 -4.85 -4.39 2.00
N ARG A 83 -3.86 -3.50 2.09
CA ARG A 83 -2.46 -3.85 2.33
C ARG A 83 -2.04 -3.27 3.66
N TYR A 84 -1.43 -4.09 4.51
CA TYR A 84 -0.91 -3.64 5.79
C TYR A 84 0.36 -4.39 6.18
N LYS A 85 1.09 -3.84 7.15
CA LYS A 85 2.27 -4.45 7.77
C LYS A 85 2.21 -4.25 9.28
N VAL A 86 2.31 -5.34 10.04
CA VAL A 86 2.49 -5.30 11.50
C VAL A 86 3.99 -5.33 11.82
N ILE A 87 4.44 -4.42 12.67
CA ILE A 87 5.81 -4.33 13.14
C ILE A 87 5.76 -4.48 14.67
N LYS A 88 6.22 -5.63 15.15
CA LYS A 88 6.44 -5.86 16.58
C LYS A 88 7.67 -5.08 17.02
N ILE A 89 7.53 -4.32 18.09
CA ILE A 89 8.60 -3.58 18.77
C ILE A 89 8.74 -4.13 20.20
N PRO A 90 9.86 -3.93 20.91
CA PRO A 90 10.02 -4.37 22.30
C PRO A 90 9.22 -3.47 23.27
N ALA A 91 7.93 -3.29 22.99
CA ALA A 91 6.97 -2.54 23.76
C ALA A 91 5.60 -3.23 23.66
N PHE A 92 4.67 -2.83 24.54
CA PHE A 92 3.34 -3.44 24.60
C PHE A 92 2.52 -3.28 23.31
N PRO A 93 2.36 -2.08 22.71
CA PRO A 93 1.66 -1.95 21.44
C PRO A 93 2.56 -2.33 20.26
N SER A 94 1.94 -2.73 19.16
CA SER A 94 2.59 -2.89 17.86
C SER A 94 2.39 -1.66 16.98
N ILE A 95 3.21 -1.53 15.94
CA ILE A 95 2.99 -0.53 14.87
C ILE A 95 2.35 -1.23 13.68
N ILE A 96 1.20 -0.73 13.23
CA ILE A 96 0.50 -1.21 12.06
C ILE A 96 0.54 -0.12 10.99
N GLU A 97 1.20 -0.41 9.88
CA GLU A 97 1.21 0.45 8.71
C GLU A 97 0.11 -0.02 7.74
N ALA A 98 -0.88 0.82 7.47
CA ALA A 98 -1.99 0.52 6.59
C ALA A 98 -1.90 1.37 5.31
N TYR A 99 -1.99 0.72 4.16
CA TYR A 99 -1.76 1.31 2.85
C TYR A 99 -3.06 1.35 2.04
N PRO A 100 -3.42 2.49 1.45
CA PRO A 100 -4.67 2.64 0.72
C PRO A 100 -4.71 1.72 -0.51
N GLU A 101 -5.93 1.34 -0.89
CA GLU A 101 -6.17 0.72 -2.19
C GLU A 101 -5.89 1.72 -3.32
N TYR A 102 -5.14 1.28 -4.34
CA TYR A 102 -4.92 2.04 -5.57
C TYR A 102 -6.21 2.08 -6.38
N ARG A 103 -6.56 3.23 -6.96
CA ARG A 103 -7.62 3.23 -7.96
C ARG A 103 -7.07 2.61 -9.25
N ILE A 104 -7.94 2.00 -10.05
CA ILE A 104 -7.57 1.47 -11.38
C ILE A 104 -6.85 2.53 -12.22
N VAL A 105 -7.26 3.80 -12.13
CA VAL A 105 -6.58 4.92 -12.79
C VAL A 105 -5.13 5.09 -12.32
N ASP A 106 -4.84 4.92 -11.02
CA ASP A 106 -3.47 4.98 -10.50
C ASP A 106 -2.62 3.80 -10.96
N ILE A 107 -3.23 2.62 -11.12
CA ILE A 107 -2.55 1.42 -11.63
C ILE A 107 -2.12 1.65 -13.08
N LEU A 108 -3.02 2.20 -13.90
CA LEU A 108 -2.74 2.51 -15.31
C LEU A 108 -1.69 3.63 -15.44
N GLU A 109 -1.80 4.70 -14.63
CA GLU A 109 -0.79 5.77 -14.59
C GLU A 109 0.59 5.25 -14.17
N ASN A 110 0.67 4.45 -13.11
CA ASN A 110 1.92 3.85 -12.65
C ASN A 110 2.52 2.90 -13.70
N ALA A 111 1.68 2.07 -14.34
CA ALA A 111 2.13 1.20 -15.43
C ALA A 111 2.72 2.01 -16.59
N ASN A 112 2.16 3.20 -16.88
CA ASN A 112 2.71 4.10 -17.89
C ASN A 112 4.07 4.65 -17.49
N GLU A 113 4.19 5.14 -16.26
CA GLU A 113 5.40 5.75 -15.76
C GLU A 113 6.57 4.74 -15.79
N VAL A 114 6.29 3.48 -15.44
CA VAL A 114 7.22 2.37 -15.56
C VAL A 114 7.59 2.10 -17.03
N CYS A 115 6.59 2.03 -17.93
CA CYS A 115 6.83 1.83 -19.36
C CYS A 115 7.68 2.94 -19.99
N GLU A 116 7.35 4.21 -19.73
CA GLU A 116 8.08 5.39 -20.21
C GLU A 116 9.51 5.40 -19.65
N THR A 117 9.71 5.05 -18.38
CA THR A 117 11.04 4.92 -17.80
C THR A 117 11.86 3.84 -18.51
N HIS A 118 11.25 2.68 -18.80
CA HIS A 118 11.92 1.60 -19.51
C HIS A 118 12.29 1.99 -20.94
N ILE A 119 11.39 2.70 -21.65
CA ILE A 119 11.65 3.25 -22.99
C ILE A 119 12.84 4.21 -22.95
N ARG A 120 12.87 5.16 -22.03
CA ARG A 120 13.99 6.11 -21.87
C ARG A 120 15.34 5.41 -21.62
N VAL A 121 15.34 4.34 -20.82
CA VAL A 121 16.55 3.54 -20.59
C VAL A 121 17.02 2.86 -21.87
N LEU A 122 16.10 2.28 -22.64
CA LEU A 122 16.41 1.65 -23.92
C LEU A 122 16.94 2.65 -24.94
N GLU A 123 16.33 3.84 -25.04
CA GLU A 123 16.79 4.92 -25.91
C GLU A 123 18.20 5.41 -25.53
N SER A 124 18.46 5.58 -24.22
CA SER A 124 19.79 5.95 -23.71
C SER A 124 20.85 4.90 -24.06
N LYS A 125 20.54 3.60 -23.90
CA LYS A 125 21.42 2.51 -24.33
C LYS A 125 21.65 2.51 -25.84
N ALA A 126 20.59 2.66 -26.64
CA ALA A 126 20.71 2.72 -28.10
C ALA A 126 21.59 3.89 -28.56
N MET A 127 21.47 5.05 -27.91
CA MET A 127 22.31 6.23 -28.18
C MET A 127 23.78 5.95 -27.87
N ARG A 128 24.12 5.30 -26.75
CA ARG A 128 25.51 4.91 -26.43
C ARG A 128 26.09 3.94 -27.45
N ILE A 129 25.34 2.93 -27.86
CA ILE A 129 25.79 1.94 -28.84
C ILE A 129 26.06 2.63 -30.19
N ARG A 130 25.23 3.60 -30.59
CA ARG A 130 25.45 4.39 -31.81
C ARG A 130 26.74 5.20 -31.76
N VAL A 131 27.06 5.80 -30.61
CA VAL A 131 28.33 6.52 -30.42
C VAL A 131 29.53 5.58 -30.54
N GLN A 132 29.40 4.34 -30.05
CA GLN A 132 30.46 3.33 -30.13
C GLN A 132 30.60 2.70 -31.53
N ASN A 133 29.55 2.71 -32.35
CA ASN A 133 29.57 2.12 -33.70
C ASN A 133 28.86 3.02 -34.74
N PRO A 134 29.54 4.08 -35.21
CA PRO A 134 28.95 5.09 -36.09
C PRO A 134 28.74 4.62 -37.55
N MET A 135 29.42 3.56 -37.98
CA MET A 135 29.34 3.03 -39.35
C MET A 135 28.20 2.00 -39.55
N ALA A 136 27.51 1.58 -38.48
CA ALA A 136 26.43 0.60 -38.55
C ALA A 136 25.13 1.21 -39.11
N ASN A 137 24.36 0.41 -39.86
CA ASN A 137 23.06 0.81 -40.40
C ASN A 137 21.94 0.67 -39.35
N TRP A 138 21.59 1.79 -38.69
CA TRP A 138 20.63 1.84 -37.58
C TRP A 138 19.15 1.95 -37.99
N HIS A 139 18.84 2.18 -39.26
CA HIS A 139 17.46 2.41 -39.75
C HIS A 139 16.46 1.29 -39.36
N PRO A 140 16.78 -0.01 -39.53
CA PRO A 140 15.84 -1.09 -39.20
C PRO A 140 15.55 -1.23 -37.70
N MET A 141 16.49 -0.79 -36.86
CA MET A 141 16.36 -0.85 -35.40
C MET A 141 15.45 0.28 -34.91
N MET A 142 15.65 1.50 -35.42
CA MET A 142 14.81 2.67 -35.06
C MET A 142 13.35 2.49 -35.51
N HIS A 143 13.13 1.85 -36.66
CA HIS A 143 11.77 1.61 -37.14
C HIS A 143 10.99 0.63 -36.25
N ARG A 144 11.68 -0.32 -35.60
CA ARG A 144 11.09 -1.27 -34.64
C ARG A 144 10.79 -0.61 -33.30
N THR A 145 11.71 0.20 -32.76
CA THR A 145 11.47 0.93 -31.50
C THR A 145 10.32 1.92 -31.64
N ASN A 146 10.25 2.68 -32.74
CA ASN A 146 9.15 3.63 -32.97
C ASN A 146 7.78 2.95 -33.12
N LYS A 147 7.71 1.74 -33.71
CA LYS A 147 6.46 0.96 -33.77
C LYS A 147 5.98 0.55 -32.37
N ILE A 148 6.87 0.07 -31.52
CA ILE A 148 6.52 -0.37 -30.16
C ILE A 148 6.03 0.81 -29.32
N VAL A 149 6.76 1.93 -29.34
CA VAL A 149 6.39 3.15 -28.61
C VAL A 149 5.06 3.73 -29.14
N GLY A 150 4.85 3.71 -30.45
CA GLY A 150 3.60 4.14 -31.08
C GLY A 150 2.39 3.28 -30.69
N SER A 151 2.55 1.95 -30.63
CA SER A 151 1.49 1.03 -30.21
C SER A 151 1.09 1.23 -28.75
N VAL A 152 2.05 1.50 -27.85
CA VAL A 152 1.78 1.79 -26.44
C VAL A 152 1.00 3.11 -26.28
N LYS A 153 1.38 4.16 -27.01
CA LYS A 153 0.65 5.44 -27.03
C LYS A 153 -0.76 5.34 -27.62
N LEU A 154 -0.95 4.51 -28.64
CA LEU A 154 -2.27 4.28 -29.24
C LEU A 154 -3.21 3.55 -28.28
N LEU A 155 -2.75 2.51 -27.59
CA LEU A 155 -3.57 1.82 -26.57
C LEU A 155 -4.05 2.79 -25.47
N TRP A 156 -3.24 3.78 -25.12
CA TRP A 156 -3.56 4.81 -24.15
C TRP A 156 -4.73 5.71 -24.59
N CYS A 157 -4.73 6.16 -25.84
CA CYS A 157 -5.82 6.99 -26.39
C CYS A 157 -7.17 6.26 -26.42
N TYR A 158 -7.16 4.93 -26.55
CA TYR A 158 -8.38 4.11 -26.59
C TYR A 158 -8.98 3.78 -25.22
N HIS A 159 -8.20 3.86 -24.13
CA HIS A 159 -8.67 3.54 -22.77
C HIS A 159 -9.09 4.78 -21.96
N LEU A 160 -8.85 5.99 -22.48
CA LEU A 160 -9.25 7.26 -21.87
C LEU A 160 -10.39 7.97 -22.63
N SER A 161 -11.03 7.30 -23.58
CA SER A 161 -12.23 7.78 -24.30
C SER A 161 -13.52 7.19 -23.75
#